data_AF-A0A6C0IFC1-F1
#
_entry.id   AF-A0A6C0IFC1-F1
#
_cell.length_a   1.000
_cell.length_b   1.000
_cell.length_c   1.000
_cell.angle_alpha   90.00
_cell.angle_beta   90.00
_cell.angle_gamma   90.00
#
_symmetry.space_group_name_H-M   'P 1'
#
loop_
_entity.id
_entity.type
_entity.pdbx_description
1 polymer ?
#
loop_
_entity_poly.entity_id
_entity_poly.type
_entity_poly.pdbx_seq_one_letter_code
_entity_poly.pdbx_strand_id
1 'polypeptide(L)'
;MEGYQLTVMVVAVIVLIAILAYLGIKMKGATSQAPYPPNASACPDYWTANTDGSCTAGSKNLGKFSSGYSFIPLSAMVSGLTTACSMKKWSETNNVVWDGYSNFNQCST
;
A
#
# COMPACT_ATOMS: atom_id res chain seq x y z
N MET A 1 -32.78 -37.05 -35.94
CA MET A 1 -31.45 -37.20 -35.32
C MET A 1 -31.36 -36.18 -34.18
N GLU A 2 -32.27 -36.26 -33.21
CA GLU A 2 -32.63 -35.07 -32.41
C GLU A 2 -32.10 -35.12 -30.96
N GLY A 3 -31.88 -36.32 -30.40
CA GLY A 3 -31.52 -36.47 -28.99
C GLY A 3 -30.06 -36.15 -28.69
N TYR A 4 -29.12 -36.73 -29.44
CA TYR A 4 -27.69 -36.67 -29.13
C TYR A 4 -27.11 -35.26 -29.30
N GLN A 5 -27.52 -34.53 -30.33
CA GLN A 5 -27.05 -33.16 -30.60
C GLN A 5 -27.56 -32.18 -29.54
N LEU A 6 -28.82 -32.35 -29.11
CA LEU A 6 -29.41 -31.54 -28.04
C LEU A 6 -28.68 -31.77 -26.70
N THR A 7 -28.36 -33.04 -26.38
CA THR A 7 -27.59 -33.36 -25.18
C THR A 7 -26.20 -32.71 -25.20
N VAL A 8 -25.50 -32.76 -26.33
CA VAL A 8 -24.16 -32.16 -26.45
C VAL A 8 -24.21 -30.63 -26.33
N MET A 9 -25.19 -29.97 -26.94
CA MET A 9 -25.39 -28.52 -26.82
C MET A 9 -25.67 -28.09 -25.38
N VAL A 10 -26.55 -28.81 -24.67
CA VAL A 10 -26.88 -28.51 -23.27
C VAL A 10 -25.67 -28.72 -22.35
N VAL A 11 -24.95 -29.82 -22.53
CA VAL A 11 -23.74 -30.10 -21.75
C VAL A 11 -22.65 -29.04 -22.00
N ALA A 12 -22.46 -28.62 -23.25
CA ALA A 12 -21.49 -27.59 -23.60
C ALA A 12 -21.79 -26.24 -22.93
N VAL A 13 -23.07 -25.84 -22.87
CA VAL A 13 -23.49 -24.60 -22.20
C VAL A 13 -23.28 -24.67 -20.68
N ILE A 14 -23.59 -25.81 -20.05
CA ILE A 14 -23.35 -26.00 -18.61
C ILE A 14 -21.85 -25.91 -18.29
N VAL A 15 -21.00 -26.55 -19.10
CA VAL A 15 -19.54 -26.50 -18.96
C VAL A 15 -19.03 -25.06 -19.14
N LEU A 16 -19.56 -24.33 -20.13
CA LEU A 16 -19.20 -22.93 -20.37
C LEU A 16 -19.53 -22.04 -19.15
N ILE A 17 -20.74 -22.18 -18.60
CA ILE A 17 -21.16 -21.43 -17.41
C ILE A 17 -20.26 -21.76 -16.20
N ALA A 18 -19.91 -23.03 -16.02
CA ALA A 18 -19.03 -23.46 -14.92
C ALA A 18 -17.62 -22.86 -15.02
N ILE A 19 -17.04 -22.79 -16.23
CA ILE A 19 -15.72 -22.16 -16.47
C ILE A 19 -15.78 -20.65 -16.18
N LEU A 20 -16.82 -19.96 -16.65
CA LEU A 20 -16.96 -18.51 -16.41
C LEU A 20 -17.20 -18.20 -14.93
N ALA A 21 -17.98 -19.02 -14.22
CA ALA A 21 -18.17 -18.89 -12.78
C ALA A 21 -16.86 -19.09 -12.01
N TYR A 22 -16.04 -20.09 -12.39
CA TYR A 22 -14.74 -20.34 -11.78
C TYR A 22 -13.80 -19.14 -11.93
N LEU A 23 -13.69 -18.58 -13.14
CA LEU A 23 -12.90 -17.38 -13.41
C LEU A 23 -13.43 -16.16 -12.64
N GLY A 24 -14.76 -15.99 -12.60
CA GLY A 24 -15.40 -14.90 -11.86
C GLY A 24 -15.13 -14.95 -10.35
N ILE A 25 -15.14 -16.14 -9.74
CA ILE A 25 -14.82 -16.31 -8.31
C ILE A 25 -13.35 -15.98 -8.05
N LYS A 26 -12.44 -16.36 -8.96
CA LYS A 26 -11.01 -16.05 -8.84
C LYS A 26 -10.70 -14.55 -8.91
N MET A 27 -11.55 -13.75 -9.53
CA MET A 27 -11.40 -12.29 -9.58
C MET A 27 -11.94 -11.56 -8.34
N LYS A 28 -12.74 -12.21 -7.47
CA LYS A 28 -13.29 -11.58 -6.26
C LYS A 28 -12.27 -11.34 -5.13
N GLY A 29 -11.02 -11.77 -5.28
CA GLY A 29 -9.96 -11.59 -4.29
C GLY A 29 -9.06 -10.36 -4.50
N ALA A 30 -9.19 -9.63 -5.61
CA ALA A 30 -8.27 -8.55 -5.98
C ALA A 30 -8.64 -7.16 -5.42
N THR A 31 -9.52 -7.08 -4.42
CA THR A 31 -9.91 -5.81 -3.75
C THR A 31 -9.25 -5.62 -2.38
N SER A 32 -8.45 -6.57 -1.90
CA SER A 32 -7.46 -6.23 -0.88
C SER A 32 -6.36 -5.43 -1.59
N GLN A 33 -6.55 -4.11 -1.69
CA GLN A 33 -5.57 -3.16 -2.20
C GLN A 33 -4.22 -3.60 -1.63
N ALA A 34 -3.32 -4.11 -2.47
CA ALA A 34 -1.99 -4.48 -2.00
C ALA A 34 -1.41 -3.25 -1.29
N PRO A 35 -0.70 -3.41 -0.15
CA PRO A 35 -0.16 -2.27 0.58
C PRO A 35 0.67 -1.42 -0.38
N TYR A 36 0.21 -0.20 -0.65
CA TYR A 36 0.94 0.72 -1.51
C TYR A 36 1.61 1.78 -0.63
N PRO A 37 2.91 2.04 -0.84
CA PRO A 37 3.87 1.31 -1.68
C PRO A 37 4.44 0.03 -1.01
N PRO A 38 4.91 -0.96 -1.78
CA PRO A 38 5.50 -2.21 -1.25
C PRO A 38 6.86 -2.00 -0.58
N ASN A 39 7.54 -0.90 -0.89
CA ASN A 39 8.79 -0.45 -0.30
C ASN A 39 8.64 1.01 0.10
N ALA A 40 8.81 1.29 1.39
CA ALA A 40 8.84 2.65 1.90
C ALA A 40 10.30 3.09 2.13
N SER A 41 10.60 4.34 1.83
CA SER A 41 11.93 4.92 2.06
C SER A 41 12.19 5.02 3.57
N ALA A 42 13.39 4.70 4.03
CA ALA A 42 13.73 4.76 5.47
C ALA A 42 13.70 6.19 6.04
N CYS A 43 13.89 7.21 5.19
CA CYS A 43 13.87 8.61 5.54
C CYS A 43 12.94 9.41 4.61
N PRO A 44 12.48 10.60 5.04
CA PRO A 44 11.70 11.51 4.20
C PRO A 44 12.45 11.92 2.95
N ASP A 45 11.70 12.37 1.94
CA ASP A 45 12.29 12.77 0.66
C ASP A 45 13.25 13.95 0.86
N TYR A 46 14.41 13.95 0.20
CA TYR A 46 15.51 14.93 0.38
C TYR A 46 16.22 14.94 1.75
N TRP A 47 15.97 13.97 2.64
CA TRP A 47 16.66 13.87 3.94
C TRP A 47 17.82 12.87 3.86
N THR A 48 18.87 13.10 4.64
CA THR A 48 20.06 12.25 4.67
C THR A 48 19.93 11.22 5.80
N ALA A 49 20.06 9.94 5.47
CA ALA A 49 20.10 8.86 6.44
C ALA A 49 21.51 8.72 7.04
N ASN A 50 21.61 8.79 8.36
CA ASN A 50 22.87 8.55 9.08
C ASN A 50 23.03 7.06 9.44
N THR A 51 24.25 6.68 9.82
CA THR A 51 24.60 5.32 10.27
C THR A 51 23.82 4.86 11.50
N ASP A 52 23.35 5.79 12.33
CA ASP A 52 22.55 5.54 13.53
C ASP A 52 21.07 5.31 13.24
N GLY A 53 20.65 5.33 11.97
CA GLY A 53 19.24 5.24 11.57
C GLY A 53 18.45 6.53 11.81
N SER A 54 19.12 7.65 12.10
CA SER A 54 18.50 8.98 12.15
C SER A 54 18.43 9.61 10.77
N CYS A 55 17.39 10.41 10.53
CA CYS A 55 17.20 11.16 9.31
C CYS A 55 17.42 12.64 9.57
N THR A 56 18.40 13.24 8.89
CA THR A 56 18.70 14.67 9.00
C THR A 56 18.14 15.45 7.82
N ALA A 57 17.40 16.51 8.13
CA ALA A 57 16.78 17.41 7.18
C ALA A 57 17.86 18.25 6.46
N GLY A 58 17.84 18.20 5.12
CA GLY A 58 18.70 19.03 4.27
C GLY A 58 18.16 20.45 4.14
N SER A 59 17.95 20.93 2.91
CA SER A 59 17.38 22.26 2.63
C SER A 59 16.03 22.21 1.90
N LYS A 60 15.55 21.02 1.57
CA LYS A 60 14.29 20.78 0.85
C LYS A 60 13.39 19.89 1.71
N ASN A 61 12.08 19.99 1.48
CA ASN A 61 11.09 19.16 2.18
C ASN A 61 11.18 19.28 3.71
N LEU A 62 11.33 20.52 4.19
CA LEU A 62 11.53 20.83 5.60
C LEU A 62 10.22 20.81 6.40
N GLY A 63 9.08 21.02 5.72
CA GLY A 63 7.78 21.13 6.38
C GLY A 63 7.80 22.18 7.48
N LYS A 64 7.63 21.75 8.73
CA LYS A 64 7.70 22.60 9.94
C LYS A 64 9.10 22.75 10.54
N PHE A 65 10.10 22.06 10.01
CA PHE A 65 11.47 22.03 10.56
C PHE A 65 12.41 22.98 9.82
N SER A 66 13.61 23.18 10.38
CA SER A 66 14.72 23.89 9.75
C SER A 66 15.80 22.93 9.28
N SER A 67 16.66 23.37 8.37
CA SER A 67 17.82 22.59 7.93
C SER A 67 18.70 22.17 9.12
N GLY A 68 19.08 20.90 9.18
CA GLY A 68 19.86 20.33 10.28
C GLY A 68 19.02 19.68 11.38
N TYR A 69 17.68 19.72 11.30
CA TYR A 69 16.83 18.92 12.17
C TYR A 69 17.07 17.43 11.95
N SER A 70 17.29 16.65 13.02
CA SER A 70 17.47 15.20 12.94
C SER A 70 16.49 14.51 13.87
N PHE A 71 15.88 13.42 13.41
CA PHE A 71 15.03 12.57 14.24
C PHE A 71 15.19 11.10 13.86
N ILE A 72 14.76 10.23 14.76
CA ILE A 72 14.74 8.79 14.52
C ILE A 72 13.30 8.38 14.17
N PRO A 73 13.03 7.83 12.98
CA PRO A 73 11.70 7.38 12.56
C PRO A 73 10.96 6.52 13.58
N LEU A 74 11.67 5.63 14.27
CA LEU A 74 11.11 4.73 15.27
C LEU A 74 10.51 5.48 16.49
N SER A 75 11.05 6.65 16.84
CA SER A 75 10.53 7.44 17.97
C SER A 75 9.23 8.17 17.64
N ALA A 76 8.82 8.21 16.37
CA ALA A 76 7.55 8.79 15.94
C ALA A 76 6.39 7.77 15.95
N MET A 77 6.62 6.55 16.45
CA MET A 77 5.59 5.51 16.50
C MET A 77 4.48 5.87 17.49
N VAL A 78 3.24 5.80 17.03
CA VAL A 78 2.06 6.09 17.85
C VAL A 78 1.45 4.78 18.32
N SER A 79 1.23 4.64 19.63
CA SER A 79 0.57 3.47 20.21
C SER A 79 -0.78 3.23 19.55
N GLY A 80 -0.99 1.99 19.06
CA GLY A 80 -2.24 1.59 18.38
C GLY A 80 -2.24 1.76 16.86
N LEU A 81 -1.17 2.29 16.25
CA LEU A 81 -1.02 2.36 14.80
C LEU A 81 0.12 1.45 14.32
N THR A 82 0.06 1.01 13.06
CA THR A 82 1.21 0.38 12.40
C THR A 82 2.34 1.40 12.24
N THR A 83 3.57 0.91 12.05
CA THR A 83 4.74 1.76 11.78
C THR A 83 4.48 2.68 10.59
N ALA A 84 3.89 2.14 9.51
CA ALA A 84 3.56 2.91 8.32
C ALA A 84 2.56 4.03 8.56
N CYS A 85 1.52 3.77 9.36
CA CYS A 85 0.52 4.78 9.67
C CYS A 85 0.99 5.83 10.67
N SER A 86 1.86 5.44 11.59
CA SER A 86 2.54 6.39 12.47
C SER A 86 3.40 7.36 11.66
N MET A 87 4.16 6.84 10.69
CA MET A 87 4.99 7.66 9.80
C MET A 87 4.16 8.53 8.85
N LYS A 88 3.04 8.03 8.34
CA LYS A 88 2.07 8.83 7.59
C LYS A 88 1.57 10.01 8.43
N LYS A 89 1.06 9.74 9.63
CA LYS A 89 0.53 10.76 10.54
C LYS A 89 1.60 11.78 10.94
N TRP A 90 2.83 11.31 11.20
CA TRP A 90 3.97 12.18 11.47
C TRP A 90 4.28 13.09 10.28
N SER A 91 4.32 12.53 9.06
CA SER A 91 4.57 13.26 7.82
C SER A 91 3.52 14.35 7.59
N GLU A 92 2.25 14.01 7.73
CA GLU A 92 1.11 14.93 7.60
C GLU A 92 1.15 16.03 8.67
N THR A 93 1.40 15.66 9.93
CA THR A 93 1.47 16.61 11.06
C THR A 93 2.60 17.62 10.87
N ASN A 94 3.73 17.18 10.33
CA ASN A 94 4.92 18.00 10.14
C ASN A 94 5.02 18.64 8.74
N ASN A 95 4.04 18.39 7.87
CA ASN A 95 4.01 18.87 6.48
C ASN A 95 5.27 18.48 5.69
N VAL A 96 5.76 17.26 5.92
CA VAL A 96 6.93 16.67 5.25
C VAL A 96 6.44 15.59 4.30
N VAL A 97 6.96 15.57 3.08
CA VAL A 97 6.69 14.52 2.08
C VAL A 97 7.57 13.31 2.38
N TRP A 98 7.00 12.12 2.43
CA TRP A 98 7.75 10.91 2.70
C TRP A 98 7.28 9.80 1.77
N ASP A 99 8.04 9.59 0.70
CA ASP A 99 7.72 8.54 -0.27
C ASP A 99 7.80 7.16 0.39
N GLY A 100 6.66 6.46 0.45
CA GLY A 100 6.53 5.30 1.32
C GLY A 100 5.36 5.38 2.30
N TYR A 101 5.18 6.56 2.88
CA TYR A 101 4.32 6.74 4.06
C TYR A 101 3.28 7.83 3.86
N SER A 102 3.63 8.99 3.27
CA SER A 102 2.64 10.06 3.04
C SER A 102 1.52 9.64 2.09
N ASN A 103 1.80 8.69 1.19
CA ASN A 103 0.86 8.09 0.24
C ASN A 103 0.29 6.73 0.69
N PHE A 104 0.58 6.29 1.93
CA PHE A 104 0.18 4.97 2.41
C PHE A 104 -1.35 4.88 2.55
N ASN A 105 -1.95 3.88 1.90
CA ASN A 105 -3.41 3.74 1.77
C ASN A 105 -4.04 2.73 2.73
N GLN A 106 -3.25 2.00 3.52
CA GLN A 106 -3.76 0.97 4.45
C GLN A 106 -3.80 1.40 5.92
N CYS A 107 -3.97 2.70 6.17
CA CYS A 107 -4.31 3.15 7.52
C CYS A 107 -5.79 2.96 7.76
N SER A 108 -6.15 1.81 8.32
CA SER A 108 -7.45 1.63 8.95
C SER A 108 -7.53 2.52 10.17
N THR A 109 -8.50 3.43 10.16
CA THR A 109 -8.88 4.33 11.25
C THR A 109 -9.19 3.58 12.54
#